data_AF-A0A8T7FC13-F1
#
_entry.id   AF-A0A8T7FC13-F1
#
_cell.length_a   1.000
_cell.length_b   1.000
_cell.length_c   1.000
_cell.angle_alpha   90.00
_cell.angle_beta   90.00
_cell.angle_gamma   90.00
#
_symmetry.space_group_name_H-M   'P 1'
#
loop_
_entity.id
_entity.type
_entity.pdbx_description
1 polymer ?
#
loop_
_entity_poly.entity_id
_entity_poly.type
_entity_poly.pdbx_seq_one_letter_code
_entity_poly.pdbx_strand_id
1 'polypeptide(L)'
;MVQLSTALWSTIVMFAIIGYLRGFTKEFIALAGIILALFTLVQFETFFNSLGAGTNIDQIFYVKAFFLLAVAFFAYQTPPDRFSLTKKSSGRDAWQNKILGAICGGINAYLVLGSLWYFMDQLAYPLSPSVSTPVPNSSSANMVSSLPLVWLQEGNLLTIVVIVMFLFILIAII
;
A
#
# COMPACT_ATOMS: atom_id res chain seq x y z
N MET A 1 -15.76 2.28 -20.71
CA MET A 1 -14.47 2.49 -20.00
C MET A 1 -14.60 1.89 -18.61
N VAL A 2 -13.60 1.15 -18.14
CA VAL A 2 -13.63 0.55 -16.79
C VAL A 2 -13.42 1.66 -15.76
N GLN A 3 -14.24 1.69 -14.70
CA GLN A 3 -14.07 2.65 -13.63
C GLN A 3 -12.84 2.29 -12.79
N LEU A 4 -12.04 3.30 -12.44
CA LEU A 4 -10.84 3.13 -11.61
C LEU A 4 -11.18 2.54 -10.23
N SER A 5 -12.35 2.87 -9.69
CA SER A 5 -12.90 2.24 -8.48
C SER A 5 -13.06 0.73 -8.65
N THR A 6 -13.65 0.26 -9.76
CA THR A 6 -13.82 -1.17 -10.05
C THR A 6 -12.47 -1.87 -10.16
N ALA A 7 -11.48 -1.24 -10.82
CA ALA A 7 -10.13 -1.78 -10.94
C ALA A 7 -9.43 -1.92 -9.58
N LEU A 8 -9.60 -0.92 -8.70
CA LEU A 8 -9.05 -0.97 -7.33
C LEU A 8 -9.69 -2.14 -6.55
N TRP A 9 -11.02 -2.24 -6.55
CA TRP A 9 -11.72 -3.34 -5.85
C TRP A 9 -11.36 -4.72 -6.40
N SER A 10 -11.26 -4.89 -7.72
CA SER A 10 -10.85 -6.17 -8.30
C SER A 10 -9.45 -6.55 -7.84
N THR A 11 -8.54 -5.58 -7.71
CA THR A 11 -7.17 -5.88 -7.30
C THR A 11 -7.06 -6.17 -5.81
N ILE A 12 -7.85 -5.48 -4.97
CA ILE A 12 -7.99 -5.80 -3.54
C ILE A 12 -8.43 -7.26 -3.37
N VAL A 13 -9.43 -7.71 -4.13
CA VAL A 13 -9.91 -9.10 -4.08
C VAL A 13 -8.84 -10.08 -4.54
N MET A 14 -8.12 -9.79 -5.63
CA MET A 14 -7.03 -10.64 -6.10
C MET A 14 -5.90 -10.77 -5.06
N PHE A 15 -5.49 -9.67 -4.44
CA PHE A 15 -4.46 -9.69 -3.41
C PHE A 15 -4.94 -10.32 -2.09
N ALA A 16 -6.22 -10.26 -1.79
CA ALA A 16 -6.77 -11.04 -0.68
C ALA A 16 -6.64 -12.55 -0.93
N ILE A 17 -6.85 -13.01 -2.16
CA ILE A 17 -6.61 -14.42 -2.53
C ILE A 17 -5.12 -14.76 -2.44
N ILE A 18 -4.24 -13.88 -2.94
CA ILE A 18 -2.78 -14.07 -2.83
C ILE A 18 -2.35 -14.13 -1.36
N GLY A 19 -2.86 -13.23 -0.52
CA GLY A 19 -2.59 -13.20 0.91
C GLY A 19 -3.09 -14.44 1.65
N TYR A 20 -4.23 -15.00 1.24
CA TYR A 20 -4.73 -16.28 1.76
C TYR A 20 -3.73 -17.43 1.53
N LEU A 21 -3.13 -17.47 0.35
CA LEU A 21 -2.15 -18.49 -0.03
C LEU A 21 -0.79 -18.25 0.63
N ARG A 22 -0.38 -16.98 0.80
CA ARG A 22 0.94 -16.59 1.31
C ARG A 22 1.03 -16.65 2.85
N GLY A 23 -0.08 -16.40 3.54
CA GLY A 23 -0.20 -16.47 5.00
C GLY A 23 0.09 -15.15 5.73
N PHE A 24 -0.49 -14.98 6.91
CA PHE A 24 -0.49 -13.73 7.67
C PHE A 24 0.90 -13.18 7.97
N THR A 25 1.82 -13.97 8.54
CA THR A 25 3.15 -13.45 8.94
C THR A 25 3.88 -12.76 7.79
N LYS A 26 3.80 -13.31 6.58
CA LYS A 26 4.47 -12.77 5.39
C LYS A 26 3.77 -11.51 4.87
N GLU A 27 2.44 -11.49 4.88
CA GLU A 27 1.65 -10.30 4.51
C GLU A 27 1.80 -9.16 5.52
N PHE A 28 1.93 -9.48 6.81
CA PHE A 28 2.11 -8.49 7.86
C PHE A 28 3.49 -7.82 7.79
N ILE A 29 4.55 -8.58 7.47
CA ILE A 29 5.88 -8.00 7.21
C ILE A 29 5.84 -7.10 5.98
N ALA A 30 5.15 -7.53 4.91
CA ALA A 30 4.96 -6.69 3.72
C ALA A 30 4.18 -5.40 4.05
N LEU A 31 3.14 -5.49 4.87
CA LEU A 31 2.34 -4.36 5.34
C LEU A 31 3.20 -3.33 6.07
N ALA A 32 4.11 -3.77 6.95
CA ALA A 32 5.04 -2.88 7.63
C ALA A 32 5.96 -2.13 6.65
N GLY A 33 6.50 -2.84 5.66
CA GLY A 33 7.34 -2.23 4.63
C GLY A 33 6.59 -1.21 3.76
N ILE A 34 5.33 -1.52 3.41
CA ILE A 34 4.46 -0.60 2.66
C ILE A 34 4.17 0.66 3.47
N ILE A 35 3.79 0.53 4.74
CA ILE A 35 3.53 1.67 5.62
C ILE A 35 4.77 2.54 5.76
N LEU A 36 5.95 1.94 5.92
CA LEU A 36 7.21 2.66 5.97
C LEU A 36 7.49 3.41 4.66
N ALA A 37 7.23 2.78 3.51
CA ALA A 37 7.35 3.44 2.21
C ALA A 37 6.44 4.66 2.08
N LEU A 38 5.17 4.52 2.48
CA LEU A 38 4.20 5.62 2.47
C LEU A 38 4.64 6.74 3.41
N PHE A 39 5.13 6.40 4.60
CA PHE A 39 5.69 7.38 5.52
C PHE A 39 6.86 8.14 4.93
N THR A 40 7.81 7.45 4.31
CA THR A 40 8.93 8.11 3.63
C THR A 40 8.44 9.05 2.53
N LEU A 41 7.47 8.62 1.71
CA LEU A 41 6.93 9.46 0.64
C LEU A 41 6.25 10.74 1.15
N VAL A 42 5.52 10.65 2.26
CA VAL A 42 4.85 11.81 2.88
C VAL A 42 5.85 12.70 3.59
N GLN A 43 6.73 12.13 4.40
CA GLN A 43 7.67 12.90 5.22
C GLN A 43 8.74 13.61 4.38
N PHE A 44 9.14 13.01 3.26
CA PHE A 44 10.15 13.55 2.35
C PHE A 44 9.55 14.05 1.04
N GLU A 45 8.31 14.53 1.06
CA GLU A 45 7.62 14.95 -0.15
C GLU A 45 8.42 15.98 -0.98
N THR A 46 8.99 17.00 -0.33
CA THR A 46 9.83 18.02 -0.99
C THR A 46 11.03 17.40 -1.71
N PHE A 47 11.65 16.37 -1.12
CA PHE A 47 12.76 15.65 -1.74
C PHE A 47 12.29 14.90 -2.99
N PHE A 48 11.21 14.13 -2.91
CA PHE A 48 10.66 13.42 -4.08
C PHE A 48 10.17 14.36 -5.18
N ASN A 49 9.57 15.48 -4.81
CA ASN A 49 9.18 16.51 -5.76
C ASN A 49 10.43 17.11 -6.43
N SER A 50 11.51 17.39 -5.68
CA SER A 50 12.75 17.93 -6.26
C SER A 50 13.46 16.97 -7.22
N LEU A 51 13.39 15.65 -6.98
CA LEU A 51 13.89 14.63 -7.90
C LEU A 51 13.12 14.61 -9.24
N GLY A 52 11.85 15.03 -9.23
CA GLY A 52 11.03 15.17 -10.44
C GLY A 52 10.95 16.60 -11.00
N ALA A 53 11.33 17.62 -10.23
CA ALA A 53 11.12 19.03 -10.52
C ALA A 53 11.99 19.59 -11.66
N GLY A 54 12.86 18.78 -12.27
CA GLY A 54 13.66 19.18 -13.41
C GLY A 54 12.96 19.03 -14.77
N THR A 55 11.82 18.32 -14.88
CA THR A 55 11.44 17.81 -16.22
C THR A 55 9.95 17.66 -16.55
N ASN A 56 9.05 17.23 -15.64
CA ASN A 56 7.59 17.23 -15.89
C ASN A 56 6.77 16.75 -14.66
N ILE A 57 5.48 17.10 -14.57
CA ILE A 57 4.55 16.59 -13.54
C ILE A 57 4.49 15.05 -13.58
N ASP A 58 4.56 14.47 -14.78
CA ASP A 58 4.56 13.03 -15.01
C ASP A 58 5.75 12.34 -14.35
N GLN A 59 6.93 12.98 -14.36
CA GLN A 59 8.13 12.41 -13.75
C GLN A 59 8.00 12.32 -12.23
N ILE A 60 7.34 13.29 -11.59
CA ILE A 60 7.08 13.25 -10.15
C ILE A 60 6.22 12.03 -9.81
N PHE A 61 5.20 11.74 -10.63
CA PHE A 61 4.38 10.53 -10.45
C PHE A 61 5.22 9.26 -10.57
N TYR A 62 6.01 9.12 -11.64
CA TYR A 62 6.83 7.93 -11.86
C TYR A 62 7.86 7.71 -10.75
N VAL A 63 8.47 8.76 -10.23
CA VAL A 63 9.41 8.66 -9.10
C VAL A 63 8.70 8.16 -7.83
N LYS A 64 7.56 8.75 -7.45
CA LYS A 64 6.78 8.32 -6.28
C LYS A 64 6.27 6.89 -6.45
N ALA A 65 5.75 6.54 -7.64
CA ALA A 65 5.24 5.22 -7.96
C ALA A 65 6.34 4.16 -7.96
N PHE A 66 7.48 4.45 -8.58
CA PHE A 66 8.63 3.55 -8.62
C PHE A 66 9.17 3.29 -7.22
N PHE A 67 9.31 4.33 -6.39
CA PHE A 67 9.74 4.16 -5.01
C PHE A 67 8.79 3.28 -4.20
N LEU A 68 7.48 3.55 -4.26
CA LEU A 68 6.47 2.75 -3.56
C LEU A 68 6.50 1.29 -4.00
N LEU A 69 6.52 1.05 -5.32
CA LEU A 69 6.54 -0.30 -5.88
C LEU A 69 7.84 -1.04 -5.59
N ALA A 70 8.99 -0.36 -5.62
CA ALA A 70 10.28 -0.95 -5.29
C ALA A 70 10.32 -1.39 -3.82
N VAL A 71 9.93 -0.52 -2.89
CA VAL A 71 9.90 -0.87 -1.46
C VAL A 71 8.86 -1.96 -1.20
N ALA A 72 7.67 -1.87 -1.78
CA ALA A 72 6.66 -2.93 -1.66
C ALA A 72 7.19 -4.26 -2.21
N PHE A 73 7.83 -4.28 -3.37
CA PHE A 73 8.43 -5.48 -3.94
C PHE A 73 9.44 -6.11 -2.98
N PHE A 74 10.39 -5.34 -2.45
CA PHE A 74 11.35 -5.86 -1.48
C PHE A 74 10.69 -6.34 -0.19
N ALA A 75 9.68 -5.63 0.31
CA ALA A 75 8.91 -6.04 1.48
C ALA A 75 8.18 -7.38 1.25
N TYR A 76 7.72 -7.65 0.03
CA TYR A 76 7.15 -8.93 -0.37
C TYR A 76 8.19 -10.05 -0.54
N GLN A 77 9.42 -9.72 -0.91
CA GLN A 77 10.51 -10.69 -1.11
C GLN A 77 11.23 -11.10 0.17
N THR A 78 11.07 -10.37 1.28
CA THR A 78 11.75 -10.66 2.54
C THR A 78 11.48 -12.10 3.00
N PRO A 79 12.52 -12.95 3.13
CA PRO A 79 12.36 -14.34 3.57
C PRO A 79 11.80 -14.39 5.01
N PRO A 80 10.70 -15.10 5.23
CA PRO A 80 10.05 -15.17 6.56
C PRO A 80 10.83 -16.00 7.56
N ASP A 81 11.80 -16.82 7.12
CA ASP A 81 12.52 -17.75 7.99
C ASP A 81 13.38 -17.02 9.04
N ARG A 82 13.72 -15.74 8.80
CA ARG A 82 14.37 -14.87 9.80
C ARG A 82 13.41 -14.32 10.86
N PHE A 83 12.11 -14.41 10.61
CA PHE A 83 11.01 -13.88 11.43
C PHE A 83 10.03 -14.98 11.83
N SER A 84 10.49 -16.24 11.91
CA SER A 84 9.64 -17.39 12.26
C SER A 84 9.08 -17.24 13.69
N LEU A 85 7.97 -16.52 13.81
CA LEU A 85 7.19 -16.32 15.03
C LEU A 85 6.37 -17.57 15.41
N THR A 86 6.41 -18.64 14.61
CA THR A 86 5.52 -19.79 14.77
C THR A 86 6.26 -21.11 14.93
N LYS A 87 6.20 -21.63 16.17
CA LYS A 87 6.27 -23.06 16.48
C LYS A 87 5.16 -23.80 15.70
N LYS A 88 5.48 -24.97 15.13
CA LYS A 88 4.61 -25.83 14.30
C LYS A 88 3.14 -25.77 14.76
N SER A 89 2.29 -25.07 14.01
CA SER A 89 0.93 -24.74 14.46
C SER A 89 -0.07 -25.87 14.15
N SER A 90 -1.08 -26.02 15.02
CA SER A 90 -2.12 -27.03 14.85
C SER A 90 -3.02 -26.69 13.67
N GLY A 91 -3.82 -27.65 13.18
CA GLY A 91 -4.70 -27.43 12.02
C GLY A 91 -5.67 -26.23 12.16
N ARG A 92 -6.03 -25.82 13.39
CA ARG A 92 -6.90 -24.66 13.64
C ARG A 92 -6.18 -23.33 13.43
N ASP A 93 -4.92 -23.27 13.88
CA ASP A 93 -4.05 -22.11 13.72
C ASP A 93 -3.71 -21.86 12.24
N ALA A 94 -3.64 -22.93 11.44
CA ALA A 94 -3.39 -22.84 10.00
C ALA A 94 -4.53 -22.14 9.24
N TRP A 95 -5.80 -22.40 9.59
CA TRP A 95 -6.93 -21.72 8.94
C TRP A 95 -7.02 -20.24 9.33
N GLN A 96 -6.81 -19.92 10.60
CA GLN A 96 -6.74 -18.55 11.08
C GLN A 96 -5.62 -17.77 10.38
N ASN A 97 -4.43 -18.36 10.26
CA ASN A 97 -3.30 -17.74 9.58
C ASN A 97 -3.57 -17.42 8.10
N LYS A 98 -4.36 -18.25 7.41
CA LYS A 98 -4.75 -17.99 6.02
C LYS A 98 -5.79 -16.87 5.90
N ILE A 99 -6.82 -16.86 6.76
CA ILE A 99 -7.84 -15.81 6.74
C ILE A 99 -7.23 -14.44 7.06
N LEU A 100 -6.38 -14.38 8.09
CA LEU A 100 -5.64 -13.16 8.43
C LEU A 100 -4.70 -12.75 7.29
N GLY A 101 -4.07 -13.72 6.61
CA GLY A 101 -3.31 -13.46 5.38
C GLY A 101 -4.18 -12.82 4.29
N ALA A 102 -5.41 -13.29 4.10
CA ALA A 102 -6.31 -12.71 3.11
C ALA A 102 -6.68 -11.26 3.41
N ILE A 103 -6.98 -10.96 4.67
CA ILE A 103 -7.30 -9.60 5.11
C ILE A 103 -6.08 -8.69 4.92
N CYS A 104 -4.90 -9.11 5.39
CA CYS A 104 -3.67 -8.34 5.20
C CYS A 104 -3.32 -8.14 3.73
N GLY A 105 -3.49 -9.15 2.88
CA GLY A 105 -3.26 -9.03 1.44
C GLY A 105 -4.17 -7.98 0.80
N GLY A 106 -5.47 -7.99 1.15
CA GLY A 106 -6.41 -6.96 0.69
C GLY A 106 -6.04 -5.55 1.16
N ILE A 107 -5.64 -5.41 2.43
CA ILE A 107 -5.14 -4.13 2.99
C ILE A 107 -3.89 -3.68 2.24
N ASN A 108 -2.93 -4.57 2.00
CA ASN A 108 -1.69 -4.26 1.29
C ASN A 108 -1.97 -3.74 -0.13
N ALA A 109 -2.88 -4.38 -0.86
CA ALA A 109 -3.28 -3.90 -2.19
C ALA A 109 -3.98 -2.55 -2.13
N TYR A 110 -4.88 -2.35 -1.17
CA TYR A 110 -5.53 -1.07 -0.98
C TYR A 110 -4.52 0.04 -0.66
N LEU A 111 -3.54 -0.23 0.22
CA LEU A 111 -2.47 0.71 0.54
C LEU A 111 -1.61 1.00 -0.69
N VAL A 112 -1.14 -0.01 -1.43
CA VAL A 112 -0.24 0.22 -2.58
C VAL A 112 -0.98 0.91 -3.73
N LEU A 113 -2.06 0.31 -4.22
CA LEU A 113 -2.76 0.80 -5.41
C LEU A 113 -3.63 2.03 -5.12
N GLY A 114 -4.24 2.09 -3.93
CA GLY A 114 -4.96 3.29 -3.50
C GLY A 114 -4.00 4.48 -3.34
N SER A 115 -2.77 4.26 -2.88
CA SER A 115 -1.76 5.33 -2.81
C SER A 115 -1.26 5.74 -4.19
N LEU A 116 -1.11 4.79 -5.12
CA LEU A 116 -0.79 5.13 -6.52
C LEU A 116 -1.89 6.00 -7.14
N TRP A 117 -3.16 5.63 -6.94
CA TRP A 117 -4.28 6.47 -7.38
C TRP A 117 -4.27 7.83 -6.68
N TYR A 118 -3.98 7.90 -5.38
CA TYR A 118 -3.84 9.17 -4.66
C TYR A 118 -2.78 10.09 -5.31
N PHE A 119 -1.61 9.55 -5.68
CA PHE A 119 -0.59 10.33 -6.37
C PHE A 119 -1.05 10.81 -7.76
N MET A 120 -1.84 10.01 -8.48
CA MET A 120 -2.42 10.45 -9.75
C MET A 120 -3.39 11.61 -9.55
N ASP A 121 -4.23 11.54 -8.52
CA ASP A 121 -5.21 12.58 -8.22
C ASP A 121 -4.54 13.92 -7.87
N GLN A 122 -3.50 13.88 -7.02
CA GLN A 122 -2.70 15.05 -6.64
C GLN A 122 -1.96 15.69 -7.83
N LEU A 123 -1.65 14.92 -8.86
CA LEU A 123 -0.90 15.35 -10.04
C LEU A 123 -1.80 15.56 -11.28
N ALA A 124 -3.12 15.68 -11.06
CA ALA A 124 -4.12 15.92 -12.12
C ALA A 124 -4.12 14.87 -13.25
N TYR A 125 -3.90 13.60 -12.90
CA TYR A 125 -3.92 12.43 -13.79
C TYR A 125 -2.89 12.52 -14.93
N PRO A 126 -1.59 12.42 -14.61
CA PRO A 126 -0.48 12.55 -15.59
C PRO A 126 -0.45 11.47 -16.68
N LEU A 127 -1.23 10.39 -16.51
CA LEU A 127 -1.31 9.27 -17.47
C LEU A 127 -2.41 9.46 -18.54
N SER A 128 -2.92 10.68 -18.71
CA SER A 128 -3.89 10.98 -19.76
C SER A 128 -3.26 10.77 -21.16
N PRO A 129 -3.96 10.11 -22.12
CA PRO A 129 -5.38 9.72 -22.10
C PRO A 129 -5.67 8.29 -21.58
N SER A 130 -4.65 7.50 -21.21
CA SER A 130 -4.83 6.11 -20.75
C SER A 130 -5.62 6.02 -19.44
N VAL A 131 -5.41 6.97 -18.53
CA VAL A 131 -6.22 7.14 -17.31
C VAL A 131 -6.62 8.60 -17.19
N SER A 132 -7.92 8.87 -17.28
CA SER A 132 -8.48 10.22 -17.22
C SER A 132 -9.03 10.55 -15.84
N THR A 133 -9.19 11.84 -15.59
CA THR A 133 -9.92 12.36 -14.42
C THR A 133 -11.31 11.70 -14.31
N PRO A 134 -11.72 11.28 -13.11
CA PRO A 134 -13.07 10.81 -12.85
C PRO A 134 -14.09 11.88 -13.21
N VAL A 135 -15.13 11.49 -13.94
CA VAL A 135 -16.27 12.38 -14.21
C VAL A 135 -16.97 12.69 -12.87
N PRO A 136 -17.36 13.96 -12.61
CA PRO A 136 -18.12 14.32 -11.41
C PRO A 136 -19.35 13.42 -11.23
N ASN A 137 -19.66 13.03 -9.98
CA ASN A 137 -20.74 12.09 -9.60
C ASN A 137 -20.58 10.63 -10.06
N SER A 138 -19.41 10.23 -10.56
CA SER A 138 -19.11 8.82 -10.81
C SER A 138 -18.68 8.07 -9.54
N SER A 139 -18.81 6.75 -9.51
CA SER A 139 -18.34 5.93 -8.37
C SER A 139 -16.85 6.09 -8.10
N SER A 140 -16.04 6.41 -9.14
CA SER A 140 -14.62 6.74 -8.97
C SER A 140 -14.43 8.07 -8.24
N ALA A 141 -15.21 9.10 -8.56
CA ALA A 141 -15.12 10.41 -7.91
C ALA A 141 -15.44 10.33 -6.41
N ASN A 142 -16.45 9.53 -6.04
CA ASN A 142 -16.80 9.31 -4.62
C ASN A 142 -15.74 8.52 -3.85
N MET A 143 -14.94 7.69 -4.54
CA MET A 143 -13.94 6.85 -3.89
C MET A 143 -12.62 7.59 -3.65
N VAL A 144 -12.36 8.70 -4.34
CA VAL A 144 -11.15 9.53 -4.15
C VAL A 144 -11.01 9.99 -2.69
N SER A 145 -12.12 10.36 -2.05
CA SER A 145 -12.13 10.75 -0.63
C SER A 145 -11.83 9.59 0.33
N SER A 146 -11.98 8.35 -0.14
CA SER A 146 -11.71 7.13 0.62
C SER A 146 -10.35 6.52 0.25
N LEU A 147 -9.42 7.27 -0.34
CA LEU A 147 -8.09 6.77 -0.65
C LEU A 147 -7.20 6.71 0.61
N PRO A 148 -6.24 5.77 0.67
CA PRO A 148 -5.44 5.52 1.87
C PRO A 148 -4.80 6.77 2.47
N LEU A 149 -4.09 7.56 1.66
CA LEU A 149 -3.37 8.72 2.16
C LEU A 149 -4.27 9.85 2.63
N VAL A 150 -5.51 9.94 2.14
CA VAL A 150 -6.44 11.01 2.56
C VAL A 150 -6.67 10.93 4.05
N TRP A 151 -7.11 9.77 4.54
CA TRP A 151 -7.37 9.58 5.97
C TRP A 151 -6.11 9.23 6.77
N LEU A 152 -5.06 8.66 6.17
CA LEU A 152 -3.81 8.38 6.87
C LEU A 152 -3.03 9.67 7.23
N GLN A 153 -3.13 10.72 6.43
CA GLN A 153 -2.47 11.99 6.72
C GLN A 153 -3.26 12.85 7.73
N GLU A 154 -4.57 12.62 7.86
CA GLU A 154 -5.39 13.29 8.86
C GLU A 154 -4.88 13.00 10.28
N GLY A 155 -4.75 14.06 11.09
CA GLY A 155 -4.37 13.93 12.51
C GLY A 155 -3.02 13.26 12.77
N ASN A 156 -2.12 13.21 11.78
CA ASN A 156 -0.82 12.54 11.88
C ASN A 156 -0.91 11.02 12.14
N LEU A 157 -2.02 10.39 11.74
CA LEU A 157 -2.29 8.97 11.95
C LEU A 157 -1.19 8.07 11.35
N LEU A 158 -0.71 8.40 10.15
CA LEU A 158 0.34 7.66 9.48
C LEU A 158 1.63 7.58 10.32
N THR A 159 2.02 8.65 11.00
CA THR A 159 3.16 8.65 11.93
C THR A 159 2.92 7.75 13.12
N ILE A 160 1.71 7.79 13.70
CA ILE A 160 1.32 6.93 14.82
C ILE A 160 1.39 5.45 14.40
N VAL A 161 0.83 5.11 13.25
CA VAL A 161 0.83 3.75 12.71
C VAL A 161 2.26 3.26 12.50
N VAL A 162 3.16 4.09 11.95
CA VAL A 162 4.58 3.74 11.79
C VAL A 162 5.25 3.47 13.13
N ILE A 163 5.05 4.33 14.13
CA ILE A 163 5.63 4.13 15.47
C ILE A 163 5.15 2.81 16.07
N VAL A 164 3.85 2.53 16.01
CA VAL A 164 3.27 1.28 16.53
C VAL A 164 3.85 0.06 15.79
N MET A 165 3.91 0.10 14.46
CA MET A 165 4.46 -0.99 13.66
C MET A 165 5.95 -1.20 13.94
N PHE A 166 6.71 -0.12 14.12
CA PHE A 166 8.13 -0.19 14.44
C PHE A 166 8.36 -0.78 15.84
N LEU A 167 7.62 -0.33 16.85
CA LEU A 167 7.68 -0.91 18.21
C LEU A 167 7.31 -2.39 18.19
N PHE A 168 6.27 -2.77 17.44
CA PHE A 168 5.87 -4.16 17.30
C PHE A 168 6.98 -5.02 16.69
N ILE A 169 7.60 -4.55 15.60
CA ILE A 169 8.71 -5.27 14.95
C ILE A 169 9.90 -5.39 15.90
N LEU A 170 10.25 -4.33 16.61
CA LEU A 170 11.35 -4.33 17.56
C LEU A 170 11.13 -5.37 18.68
N ILE A 171 9.93 -5.41 19.26
CA ILE A 171 9.56 -6.39 20.28
C ILE A 171 9.55 -7.81 19.70
N ALA A 172 9.12 -7.99 18.45
CA ALA A 172 9.07 -9.31 17.81
C ALA A 172 10.46 -9.86 17.44
N ILE A 173 11.48 -8.99 17.32
CA ILE A 173 12.86 -9.37 16.98
C ILE A 173 13.69 -9.69 18.23
N ILE A 174 13.45 -9.00 19.34
CA ILE A 174 14.15 -9.20 20.62
C ILE A 174 13.67 -10.48 21.30
#